data_AF-A0AAV1DWJ6-F1
#
_entry.id   AF-A0AAV1DWJ6-F1
#
_cell.length_a   1.000
_cell.length_b   1.000
_cell.length_c   1.000
_cell.angle_alpha   90.00
_cell.angle_beta   90.00
_cell.angle_gamma   90.00
#
_symmetry.space_group_name_H-M   'P 1'
#
loop_
_entity.id
_entity.type
_entity.pdbx_description
1 polymer ?
#
loop_
_entity_poly.entity_id
_entity_poly.type
_entity_poly.pdbx_seq_one_letter_code
_entity_poly.pdbx_strand_id
1 'polypeptide(L)'
;MANEINAKTTLCRFDRDLKWRTGVEIVPIQCHSSNNFQITESALEEAYNQARKQNLRVKGVLVTNPSNPLGTTLTRNELNLLVSFVDSKNIHLISDEIYSGTVFNTPGFVSVMEVLSDRNLANTPVWDRVHVVYSLSKDLGLPGFRVGAIYSNDNMVVAAATKMSSFGLVSSQTQYLLSAMLSDKKFTKYYVSENQRRLKNRHAKLVKGLESAGIKCLESNAGLFCWVDMRHLLRNNKSFDSEMELWKKIVYEVGLNISPGSSCHCTEPGWFRVCFANMSEETLELAIQRIKDFVLMATATKLSPTKINHHPSHHHHHHHHHLCRSSNKNSGRKSSSLTKWVFRLSFHDRGENER
;
A
#
# COMPACT_ATOMS: atom_id res chain seq x y z
N MET A 1 22.74 -18.58 -4.36
CA MET A 1 21.51 -17.76 -4.29
C MET A 1 21.36 -17.24 -2.87
N ALA A 2 21.27 -15.92 -2.71
CA ALA A 2 21.03 -15.24 -1.44
C ALA A 2 19.52 -15.07 -1.27
N ASN A 3 18.92 -15.30 -0.10
CA ASN A 3 17.46 -15.20 0.10
C ASN A 3 17.15 -14.33 1.32
N GLU A 4 16.19 -13.42 1.22
CA GLU A 4 15.75 -12.53 2.31
C GLU A 4 14.39 -12.99 2.83
N ILE A 5 14.24 -13.05 4.15
CA ILE A 5 12.93 -13.17 4.79
C ILE A 5 12.35 -11.76 4.90
N ASN A 6 11.10 -11.54 4.52
CA ASN A 6 10.48 -10.21 4.61
C ASN A 6 9.39 -10.21 5.67
N ALA A 7 9.43 -9.23 6.59
CA ALA A 7 8.42 -9.05 7.62
C ALA A 7 7.38 -8.01 7.23
N LYS A 8 6.11 -8.39 7.41
CA LYS A 8 4.89 -7.65 7.09
C LYS A 8 4.48 -7.74 5.62
N THR A 9 3.15 -7.67 5.46
CA THR A 9 2.35 -7.56 4.24
C THR A 9 3.16 -6.90 3.12
N THR A 10 3.82 -7.73 2.32
CA THR A 10 4.86 -7.32 1.38
C THR A 10 4.24 -6.47 0.28
N LEU A 11 4.78 -5.27 0.03
CA LEU A 11 4.34 -4.50 -1.13
C LEU A 11 4.68 -5.27 -2.42
N CYS A 12 3.76 -5.39 -3.38
CA CYS A 12 4.03 -6.00 -4.69
C CYS A 12 5.28 -5.47 -5.40
N ARG A 13 5.74 -4.27 -5.02
CA ARG A 13 6.95 -3.67 -5.56
C ARG A 13 8.23 -4.34 -5.03
N PHE A 14 8.24 -4.87 -3.81
CA PHE A 14 9.39 -5.63 -3.29
C PHE A 14 9.62 -6.92 -4.07
N ASP A 15 8.57 -7.57 -4.58
CA ASP A 15 8.72 -8.75 -5.45
C ASP A 15 9.60 -8.44 -6.66
N ARG A 16 9.45 -7.24 -7.24
CA ARG A 16 10.30 -6.80 -8.33
C ARG A 16 11.66 -6.31 -7.84
N ASP A 17 11.65 -5.35 -6.90
CA ASP A 17 12.84 -4.59 -6.51
C ASP A 17 13.88 -5.49 -5.81
N LEU A 18 13.44 -6.51 -5.05
CA LEU A 18 14.33 -7.41 -4.32
C LEU A 18 14.67 -8.70 -5.07
N LYS A 19 13.85 -9.17 -6.03
CA LYS A 19 14.06 -10.48 -6.69
C LYS A 19 14.54 -10.39 -8.14
N TRP A 20 14.00 -9.46 -8.92
CA TRP A 20 14.04 -9.54 -10.39
C TRP A 20 15.46 -9.66 -10.96
N ARG A 21 16.38 -8.80 -10.51
CA ARG A 21 17.76 -8.75 -11.02
C ARG A 21 18.79 -9.40 -10.09
N THR A 22 18.40 -9.70 -8.87
CA THR A 22 19.28 -10.23 -7.81
C THR A 22 19.28 -11.76 -7.77
N GLY A 23 18.20 -12.39 -8.27
CA GLY A 23 17.97 -13.84 -8.09
C GLY A 23 17.74 -14.22 -6.63
N VAL A 24 17.30 -13.27 -5.80
CA VAL A 24 16.97 -13.47 -4.39
C VAL A 24 15.53 -13.90 -4.26
N GLU A 25 15.25 -14.83 -3.34
CA GLU A 25 13.88 -15.20 -2.98
C GLU A 25 13.38 -14.47 -1.73
N ILE A 26 12.08 -14.17 -1.72
CA ILE A 26 11.37 -13.60 -0.57
C ILE A 26 10.61 -14.74 0.11
N VAL A 27 10.80 -14.90 1.42
CA VAL A 27 9.97 -15.76 2.26
C VAL A 27 9.17 -14.87 3.23
N PRO A 28 7.82 -14.92 3.20
CA PRO A 28 6.99 -14.00 3.97
C PRO A 28 6.88 -14.40 5.45
N ILE A 29 7.01 -13.43 6.35
CA ILE A 29 6.60 -13.58 7.76
C ILE A 29 5.13 -13.15 7.87
N GLN A 30 4.28 -14.12 8.16
CA GLN A 30 2.84 -13.91 8.19
C GLN A 30 2.41 -13.12 9.43
N CYS A 31 1.59 -12.10 9.20
CA CYS A 31 1.03 -11.24 10.25
C CYS A 31 -0.50 -11.23 10.10
N HIS A 32 -1.22 -11.23 11.22
CA HIS A 32 -2.67 -11.44 11.24
C HIS A 32 -3.40 -10.29 11.93
N SER A 33 -4.67 -10.09 11.60
CA SER A 33 -5.46 -9.03 12.23
C SER A 33 -5.76 -9.28 13.71
N SER A 34 -5.67 -10.53 14.17
CA SER A 34 -5.90 -10.92 15.57
C SER A 34 -4.99 -10.20 16.56
N ASN A 35 -3.80 -9.80 16.13
CA ASN A 35 -2.84 -9.01 16.91
C ASN A 35 -2.48 -7.68 16.22
N ASN A 36 -3.39 -7.12 15.42
CA ASN A 36 -3.17 -5.87 14.68
C ASN A 36 -1.95 -5.91 13.73
N PHE A 37 -1.69 -7.08 13.13
CA PHE A 37 -0.59 -7.32 12.19
C PHE A 37 0.82 -7.08 12.78
N GLN A 38 0.96 -7.27 14.09
CA GLN A 38 2.27 -7.20 14.74
C GLN A 38 3.11 -8.45 14.45
N ILE A 39 4.41 -8.25 14.37
CA ILE A 39 5.38 -9.35 14.19
C ILE A 39 5.47 -10.15 15.48
N THR A 40 5.46 -11.48 15.37
CA THR A 40 5.60 -12.40 16.50
C THR A 40 6.83 -13.29 16.34
N GLU A 41 7.33 -13.80 17.46
CA GLU A 41 8.47 -14.74 17.47
C GLU A 41 8.13 -16.02 16.71
N SER A 42 6.92 -16.56 16.90
CA SER A 42 6.46 -17.75 16.20
C SER A 42 6.44 -17.53 14.68
N ALA A 43 5.93 -16.39 14.20
CA ALA A 43 5.91 -16.10 12.77
C ALA A 43 7.32 -15.96 12.18
N LEU A 44 8.27 -15.39 12.92
CA LEU A 44 9.68 -15.30 12.52
C LEU A 44 10.32 -16.70 12.37
N GLU A 45 10.13 -17.55 13.37
CA GLU A 45 10.66 -18.93 13.35
C GLU A 45 9.99 -19.79 12.29
N GLU A 46 8.68 -19.67 12.09
CA GLU A 46 7.94 -20.37 11.04
C GLU A 46 8.47 -20.02 9.66
N ALA A 47 8.63 -18.73 9.35
CA ALA A 47 9.17 -18.26 8.08
C ALA A 47 10.61 -18.75 7.86
N TYR A 48 11.44 -18.71 8.91
CA TYR A 48 12.83 -19.22 8.85
C TYR A 48 12.88 -20.73 8.58
N ASN A 49 12.05 -21.50 9.26
CA ASN A 49 11.95 -22.94 9.06
C ASN A 49 11.36 -23.30 7.70
N GLN A 50 10.39 -22.52 7.19
CA GLN A 50 9.86 -22.67 5.84
C GLN A 50 10.94 -22.45 4.79
N ALA A 51 11.76 -21.39 4.93
CA ALA A 51 12.89 -21.13 4.04
C ALA A 51 13.85 -22.32 4.02
N ARG A 52 14.20 -22.86 5.20
CA ARG A 52 15.07 -24.05 5.31
C ARG A 52 14.46 -25.29 4.64
N LYS A 53 13.16 -25.54 4.81
CA LYS A 53 12.44 -26.65 4.14
C LYS A 53 12.48 -26.52 2.61
N GLN A 54 12.49 -25.29 2.09
CA GLN A 54 12.63 -25.00 0.67
C GLN A 54 14.10 -25.00 0.20
N ASN A 55 15.05 -25.44 1.04
CA ASN A 55 16.50 -25.40 0.79
C ASN A 55 17.04 -24.00 0.49
N LEU A 56 16.39 -22.97 1.04
CA LEU A 56 16.81 -21.57 0.91
C LEU A 56 17.71 -21.17 2.09
N ARG A 57 18.88 -20.60 1.78
CA ARG A 57 19.74 -19.97 2.81
C ARG A 57 19.26 -18.56 3.10
N VAL A 58 18.70 -18.37 4.30
CA VAL A 58 18.29 -17.06 4.81
C VAL A 58 19.51 -16.16 5.02
N LYS A 59 19.42 -14.92 4.54
CA LYS A 59 20.48 -13.90 4.63
C LYS A 59 20.10 -12.73 5.53
N GLY A 60 18.82 -12.44 5.67
CA GLY A 60 18.38 -11.35 6.53
C GLY A 60 16.88 -11.25 6.62
N VAL A 61 16.44 -10.30 7.45
CA VAL A 61 15.06 -9.85 7.56
C VAL A 61 14.96 -8.43 7.02
N LEU A 62 14.05 -8.17 6.09
CA LEU A 62 13.67 -6.81 5.69
C LEU A 62 12.37 -6.42 6.39
N VAL A 63 12.31 -5.24 6.97
CA VAL A 63 11.10 -4.66 7.57
C VAL A 63 10.85 -3.26 7.04
N THR A 64 9.59 -2.83 7.02
CA THR A 64 9.24 -1.42 6.73
C THR A 64 8.70 -0.77 8.00
N ASN A 65 9.36 0.28 8.48
CA ASN A 65 9.03 0.97 9.73
C ASN A 65 9.17 2.48 9.58
N PRO A 66 8.08 3.27 9.57
CA PRO A 66 6.68 2.86 9.67
C PRO A 66 6.19 2.02 8.48
N SER A 67 5.23 1.12 8.74
CA SER A 67 4.80 0.10 7.78
C SER A 67 3.96 0.64 6.63
N ASN A 68 4.26 0.14 5.43
CA ASN A 68 3.39 0.16 4.26
C ASN A 68 3.00 -1.29 3.95
N PRO A 69 1.71 -1.66 3.97
CA PRO A 69 0.52 -0.82 3.86
C PRO A 69 -0.18 -0.44 5.18
N LEU A 70 0.32 -0.87 6.35
CA LEU A 70 -0.45 -0.79 7.60
C LEU A 70 -0.64 0.65 8.14
N GLY A 71 0.32 1.54 7.91
CA GLY A 71 0.33 2.90 8.47
C GLY A 71 0.72 2.95 9.95
N THR A 72 1.30 1.88 10.48
CA THR A 72 1.69 1.75 11.90
C THR A 72 3.20 1.82 12.07
N THR A 73 3.69 2.50 13.11
CA THR A 73 5.06 2.32 13.57
C THR A 73 5.26 0.93 14.19
N LEU A 74 6.46 0.36 14.07
CA LEU A 74 6.82 -0.82 14.87
C LEU A 74 6.91 -0.43 16.34
N THR A 75 6.44 -1.31 17.21
CA THR A 75 6.64 -1.16 18.64
C THR A 75 8.10 -1.44 19.02
N ARG A 76 8.55 -0.88 20.14
CA ARG A 76 9.88 -1.18 20.69
C ARG A 76 10.06 -2.68 20.96
N ASN A 77 8.99 -3.39 21.34
CA ASN A 77 9.02 -4.83 21.55
C ASN A 77 9.24 -5.60 20.24
N GLU A 78 8.55 -5.25 19.16
CA GLU A 78 8.79 -5.83 17.83
C GLU A 78 10.23 -5.58 17.35
N LEU A 79 10.77 -4.37 17.53
CA LEU A 79 12.16 -4.05 17.17
C LEU A 79 13.18 -4.85 18.00
N ASN A 80 12.96 -4.97 19.31
CA ASN A 80 13.80 -5.78 20.19
C ASN A 80 13.78 -7.26 19.81
N LEU A 81 12.59 -7.78 19.47
CA LEU A 81 12.41 -9.13 18.97
C LEU A 81 13.18 -9.34 17.67
N LEU A 82 13.04 -8.43 16.70
CA LEU A 82 13.75 -8.49 15.41
C LEU A 82 15.27 -8.49 15.59
N VAL A 83 15.81 -7.55 16.39
CA VAL A 83 17.26 -7.48 16.64
C VAL A 83 17.78 -8.75 17.30
N SER A 84 17.05 -9.29 18.29
CA SER A 84 17.46 -10.53 18.99
C SER A 84 17.36 -11.75 18.07
N PHE A 85 16.32 -11.81 17.23
CA PHE A 85 16.16 -12.87 16.25
C PHE A 85 17.30 -12.88 15.23
N VAL A 86 17.60 -11.74 14.59
CA VAL A 86 18.68 -11.69 13.58
C VAL A 86 20.06 -11.95 14.18
N ASP A 87 20.28 -11.56 15.44
CA ASP A 87 21.51 -11.87 16.16
C ASP A 87 21.64 -13.39 16.39
N SER A 88 20.59 -14.03 16.91
CA SER A 88 20.56 -15.47 17.17
C SER A 88 20.79 -16.34 15.92
N LYS A 89 20.35 -15.86 14.74
CA LYS A 89 20.50 -16.58 13.46
C LYS A 89 21.75 -16.15 12.69
N ASN A 90 22.51 -15.15 13.18
CA ASN A 90 23.64 -14.54 12.49
C ASN A 90 23.28 -14.10 11.05
N ILE A 91 22.17 -13.36 10.92
CA ILE A 91 21.66 -12.81 9.65
C ILE A 91 21.52 -11.27 9.75
N HIS A 92 21.23 -10.64 8.62
CA HIS A 92 21.08 -9.18 8.52
C HIS A 92 19.67 -8.70 8.91
N LEU A 93 19.55 -7.43 9.29
CA LEU A 93 18.29 -6.71 9.43
C LEU A 93 18.34 -5.44 8.56
N ILE A 94 17.41 -5.31 7.64
CA ILE A 94 17.25 -4.11 6.80
C ILE A 94 15.95 -3.42 7.22
N SER A 95 16.05 -2.22 7.77
CA SER A 95 14.91 -1.38 8.14
C SER A 95 14.67 -0.32 7.06
N ASP A 96 13.61 -0.49 6.26
CA ASP A 96 13.13 0.55 5.35
C ASP A 96 12.34 1.58 6.17
N GLU A 97 12.99 2.72 6.44
CA GLU A 97 12.48 3.82 7.26
C GLU A 97 12.01 5.01 6.41
N ILE A 98 11.62 4.77 5.16
CA ILE A 98 11.13 5.79 4.21
C ILE A 98 9.94 6.61 4.71
N TYR A 99 9.15 6.08 5.66
CA TYR A 99 8.00 6.77 6.24
C TYR A 99 8.29 7.43 7.59
N SER A 100 9.54 7.44 8.08
CA SER A 100 9.91 7.96 9.41
C SER A 100 9.45 9.41 9.65
N GLY A 101 9.53 10.27 8.63
CA GLY A 101 9.05 11.66 8.69
C GLY A 101 7.53 11.85 8.61
N THR A 102 6.75 10.76 8.56
CA THR A 102 5.28 10.80 8.39
C THR A 102 4.52 10.34 9.63
N VAL A 103 5.18 10.16 10.78
CA VAL A 103 4.51 9.81 12.05
C VAL A 103 3.80 11.04 12.61
N PHE A 104 2.48 10.99 12.69
CA PHE A 104 1.62 12.11 13.04
C PHE A 104 0.80 11.88 14.33
N ASN A 105 0.88 10.70 14.94
CA ASN A 105 0.22 10.40 16.22
C ASN A 105 1.10 9.49 17.11
N THR A 106 0.71 9.33 18.36
CA THR A 106 1.35 8.37 19.28
C THR A 106 0.98 6.92 18.93
N PRO A 107 1.85 5.93 19.22
CA PRO A 107 3.20 6.06 19.77
C PRO A 107 4.17 6.74 18.79
N GLY A 108 5.27 7.30 19.29
CA GLY A 108 6.29 7.92 18.44
C GLY A 108 6.99 6.91 17.53
N PHE A 109 7.73 7.44 16.54
CA PHE A 109 8.66 6.62 15.75
C PHE A 109 9.86 6.20 16.59
N VAL A 110 10.25 4.94 16.48
CA VAL A 110 11.52 4.42 17.01
C VAL A 110 12.29 3.83 15.83
N SER A 111 13.48 4.38 15.54
CA SER A 111 14.38 3.82 14.53
C SER A 111 15.04 2.56 15.07
N VAL A 112 15.40 1.62 14.20
CA VAL A 112 16.20 0.46 14.61
C VAL A 112 17.55 0.88 15.23
N MET A 113 18.09 2.03 14.81
CA MET A 113 19.35 2.57 15.33
C MET A 113 19.24 3.04 16.79
N GLU A 114 18.07 3.53 17.18
CA GLU A 114 17.78 3.88 18.58
C GLU A 114 17.79 2.62 19.46
N VAL A 115 17.19 1.54 18.97
CA VAL A 115 17.18 0.25 19.68
C VAL A 115 18.58 -0.33 19.86
N LEU A 116 19.46 -0.20 18.86
CA LEU A 116 20.85 -0.63 18.99
C LEU A 116 21.62 0.18 20.04
N SER A 117 21.37 1.49 20.07
CA SER A 117 22.00 2.42 21.01
C SER A 117 21.53 2.13 22.44
N ASP A 118 20.22 2.02 22.66
CA ASP A 118 19.63 1.75 23.97
C ASP A 118 20.05 0.39 24.55
N ARG A 119 20.28 -0.60 23.68
CA ARG A 119 20.79 -1.93 24.05
C ARG A 119 22.31 -2.00 24.18
N ASN A 120 23.03 -0.89 23.97
CA ASN A 120 24.50 -0.81 24.01
C ASN A 120 25.19 -1.81 23.07
N LEU A 121 24.67 -1.99 21.85
CA LEU A 121 25.13 -3.02 20.91
C LEU A 121 26.27 -2.57 19.98
N ALA A 122 26.78 -1.34 20.11
CA ALA A 122 27.79 -0.77 19.21
C ALA A 122 29.06 -1.62 19.00
N ASN A 123 29.46 -2.40 20.01
CA ASN A 123 30.65 -3.26 19.95
C ASN A 123 30.30 -4.75 19.76
N THR A 124 29.14 -5.06 19.19
CA THR A 124 28.66 -6.44 18.98
C THR A 124 28.56 -6.77 17.49
N PRO A 125 28.67 -8.05 17.10
CA PRO A 125 28.55 -8.43 15.69
C PRO A 125 27.22 -8.05 15.02
N VAL A 126 26.12 -7.94 15.78
CA VAL A 126 24.82 -7.54 15.23
C VAL A 126 24.80 -6.07 14.78
N TRP A 127 25.63 -5.20 15.36
CA TRP A 127 25.73 -3.79 14.97
C TRP A 127 26.01 -3.62 13.46
N ASP A 128 26.97 -4.41 12.95
CA ASP A 128 27.37 -4.39 11.54
C ASP A 128 26.32 -5.05 10.62
N ARG A 129 25.42 -5.86 11.17
CA ARG A 129 24.37 -6.56 10.42
C ARG A 129 23.05 -5.79 10.33
N VAL A 130 22.99 -4.57 10.86
CA VAL A 130 21.78 -3.73 10.81
C VAL A 130 21.99 -2.56 9.85
N HIS A 131 21.04 -2.41 8.94
CA HIS A 131 21.09 -1.43 7.85
C HIS A 131 19.77 -0.67 7.77
N VAL A 132 19.81 0.59 7.36
CA VAL A 132 18.64 1.43 7.14
C VAL A 132 18.57 1.86 5.67
N VAL A 133 17.36 1.80 5.11
CA VAL A 133 17.03 2.36 3.81
C VAL A 133 16.12 3.57 4.03
N TYR A 134 16.40 4.67 3.32
CA TYR A 134 15.62 5.91 3.45
C TYR A 134 15.44 6.60 2.08
N SER A 135 14.42 7.45 1.95
CA SER A 135 14.20 8.27 0.76
C SER A 135 13.31 9.47 1.06
N LEU A 136 13.58 10.58 0.38
CA LEU A 136 12.77 11.82 0.44
C LEU A 136 11.47 11.75 -0.39
N SER A 137 11.12 10.56 -0.88
CA SER A 137 9.99 10.38 -1.78
C SER A 137 8.63 10.51 -1.08
N LYS A 138 8.57 10.30 0.23
CA LYS A 138 7.30 10.11 0.96
C LYS A 138 7.03 11.18 1.99
N ASP A 139 8.04 11.55 2.76
CA ASP A 139 7.93 12.61 3.76
C ASP A 139 8.01 14.00 3.15
N LEU A 140 8.97 14.28 2.25
CA LEU A 140 9.07 15.54 1.52
C LEU A 140 8.19 15.60 0.26
N GLY A 141 7.65 14.46 -0.17
CA GLY A 141 6.83 14.38 -1.38
C GLY A 141 7.62 14.62 -2.67
N LEU A 142 8.90 14.22 -2.73
CA LEU A 142 9.80 14.44 -3.87
C LEU A 142 10.18 13.15 -4.62
N PRO A 143 9.23 12.27 -5.00
CA PRO A 143 9.57 10.98 -5.62
C PRO A 143 10.26 11.13 -6.98
N GLY A 144 9.99 12.21 -7.72
CA GLY A 144 10.59 12.52 -9.02
C GLY A 144 12.07 12.88 -8.94
N PHE A 145 12.56 13.32 -7.78
CA PHE A 145 13.96 13.73 -7.58
C PHE A 145 14.90 12.55 -7.34
N ARG A 146 14.37 11.34 -7.17
CA ARG A 146 15.13 10.10 -7.07
C ARG A 146 16.20 10.08 -5.96
N VAL A 147 15.90 10.68 -4.81
CA VAL A 147 16.81 10.69 -3.65
C VAL A 147 16.51 9.53 -2.71
N GLY A 148 17.42 8.56 -2.70
CA GLY A 148 17.44 7.45 -1.75
C GLY A 148 18.80 7.35 -1.07
N ALA A 149 18.82 6.76 0.12
CA ALA A 149 20.03 6.56 0.91
C ALA A 149 20.05 5.16 1.51
N ILE A 150 21.24 4.58 1.57
CA ILE A 150 21.54 3.38 2.35
C ILE A 150 22.46 3.83 3.48
N TYR A 151 22.12 3.46 4.71
CA TYR A 151 22.95 3.66 5.88
C TYR A 151 23.30 2.27 6.46
N SER A 152 24.58 2.05 6.73
CA SER A 152 25.09 0.80 7.26
C SER A 152 26.26 1.08 8.19
N ASN A 153 26.34 0.32 9.28
CA ASN A 153 27.47 0.34 10.19
C ASN A 153 28.67 -0.46 9.62
N ASP A 154 28.41 -1.48 8.80
CA ASP A 154 29.44 -2.27 8.13
C ASP A 154 30.09 -1.48 6.98
N ASN A 155 31.38 -1.16 7.13
CA ASN A 155 32.19 -0.47 6.14
C ASN A 155 32.32 -1.22 4.81
N MET A 156 32.27 -2.56 4.80
CA MET A 156 32.29 -3.35 3.57
C MET A 156 30.99 -3.16 2.79
N VAL A 157 29.84 -3.14 3.48
CA VAL A 157 28.54 -2.85 2.88
C VAL A 157 28.53 -1.43 2.33
N VAL A 158 29.03 -0.44 3.08
CA VAL A 158 29.16 0.94 2.60
C VAL A 158 30.00 1.00 1.33
N ALA A 159 31.20 0.42 1.33
CA ALA A 159 32.10 0.45 0.17
C ALA A 159 31.49 -0.23 -1.07
N ALA A 160 30.81 -1.37 -0.89
CA ALA A 160 30.13 -2.06 -1.99
C ALA A 160 28.94 -1.25 -2.52
N ALA A 161 28.10 -0.71 -1.63
CA ALA A 161 26.95 0.11 -1.99
C ALA A 161 27.37 1.39 -2.72
N THR A 162 28.45 2.05 -2.31
CA THR A 162 29.01 3.22 -3.00
C THR A 162 29.49 2.89 -4.42
N LYS A 163 30.10 1.72 -4.64
CA LYS A 163 30.46 1.29 -6.01
C LYS A 163 29.21 1.04 -6.85
N MET A 164 28.21 0.37 -6.28
CA MET A 164 26.94 0.09 -6.97
C MET A 164 26.10 1.36 -7.22
N SER A 165 26.24 2.41 -6.39
CA SER A 165 25.48 3.64 -6.58
C SER A 165 25.83 4.36 -7.89
N SER A 166 26.95 4.03 -8.53
CA SER A 166 27.31 4.50 -9.88
C SER A 166 26.21 4.24 -10.92
N PHE A 167 25.41 3.18 -10.76
CA PHE A 167 24.27 2.86 -11.64
C PHE A 167 23.00 3.66 -11.36
N GLY A 168 22.99 4.50 -10.32
CA GLY A 168 21.80 5.19 -9.84
C GLY A 168 22.13 6.43 -9.01
N LEU A 169 23.15 7.20 -9.42
CA LEU A 169 23.55 8.42 -8.71
C LEU A 169 22.41 9.45 -8.71
N VAL A 170 22.29 10.17 -7.59
CA VAL A 170 21.41 11.34 -7.51
C VAL A 170 22.01 12.46 -8.35
N SER A 171 21.18 13.13 -9.17
CA SER A 171 21.61 14.31 -9.95
C SER A 171 22.31 15.33 -9.05
N SER A 172 23.48 15.81 -9.47
CA SER A 172 24.24 16.82 -8.71
C SER A 172 23.45 18.12 -8.53
N GLN A 173 22.65 18.50 -9.52
CA GLN A 173 21.73 19.64 -9.42
C GLN A 173 20.71 19.44 -8.29
N THR A 174 20.12 18.25 -8.20
CA THR A 174 19.18 17.88 -7.13
C THR A 174 19.88 17.85 -5.77
N GLN A 175 21.11 17.32 -5.69
CA GLN A 175 21.90 17.33 -4.46
C GLN A 175 22.17 18.74 -3.97
N TYR A 176 22.55 19.66 -4.86
CA TYR A 176 22.79 21.07 -4.53
C TYR A 176 21.52 21.78 -4.03
N LEU A 177 20.39 21.59 -4.72
CA LEU A 177 19.10 22.14 -4.29
C LEU A 177 18.71 21.65 -2.88
N LEU A 178 18.81 20.34 -2.67
CA LEU A 178 18.38 19.73 -1.42
C LEU A 178 19.35 20.00 -0.28
N SER A 179 20.66 20.13 -0.54
CA SER A 179 21.62 20.51 0.50
C SER A 179 21.31 21.91 1.03
N ALA A 180 20.98 22.87 0.16
CA ALA A 180 20.55 24.20 0.58
C ALA A 180 19.25 24.15 1.38
N MET A 181 18.22 23.44 0.89
CA MET A 181 16.92 23.33 1.53
C MET A 181 16.98 22.62 2.90
N LEU A 182 17.72 21.51 3.00
CA LEU A 182 17.83 20.69 4.23
C LEU A 182 18.81 21.28 5.26
N SER A 183 19.69 22.18 4.84
CA SER A 183 20.57 22.92 5.76
C SER A 183 19.81 24.01 6.51
N ASP A 184 18.70 24.53 5.98
CA ASP A 184 17.82 25.46 6.69
C ASP A 184 17.07 24.74 7.82
N LYS A 185 17.55 24.96 9.05
CA LYS A 185 16.98 24.39 10.28
C LYS A 185 15.62 24.98 10.64
N LYS A 186 15.31 26.22 10.22
CA LYS A 186 13.98 26.81 10.41
C LYS A 186 12.98 26.13 9.49
N PHE A 187 13.34 25.97 8.22
CA PHE A 187 12.51 25.25 7.25
C PHE A 187 12.25 23.81 7.69
N THR A 188 13.29 23.03 7.98
CA THR A 188 13.13 21.59 8.32
C THR A 188 12.28 21.38 9.57
N LYS A 189 12.51 22.17 10.63
CA LYS A 189 11.69 22.09 11.86
C LYS A 189 10.22 22.43 11.58
N TYR A 190 9.97 23.50 10.82
CA TYR A 190 8.61 23.89 10.44
C TYR A 190 7.94 22.85 9.54
N TYR A 191 8.67 22.32 8.56
CA TYR A 191 8.15 21.34 7.62
C TYR A 191 7.69 20.08 8.35
N VAL A 192 8.51 19.55 9.27
CA VAL A 192 8.16 18.34 10.02
C VAL A 192 6.88 18.55 10.83
N SER A 193 6.79 19.64 11.61
CA SER A 193 5.59 19.89 12.44
C SER A 193 4.34 20.12 11.60
N GLU A 194 4.46 20.88 10.50
CA GLU A 194 3.34 21.19 9.62
C GLU A 194 2.90 19.97 8.80
N ASN A 195 3.84 19.14 8.35
CA ASN A 195 3.55 17.88 7.67
C ASN A 195 2.78 16.94 8.61
N GLN A 196 3.26 16.74 9.84
CA GLN A 196 2.59 15.92 10.85
C GLN A 196 1.17 16.43 11.14
N ARG A 197 1.00 17.74 11.33
CA ARG A 197 -0.31 18.36 11.59
C ARG A 197 -1.28 18.11 10.43
N ARG A 198 -0.85 18.33 9.19
CA ARG A 198 -1.68 18.12 7.99
C ARG A 198 -2.03 16.65 7.80
N LEU A 199 -1.05 15.75 7.93
CA LEU A 199 -1.28 14.31 7.83
C LEU A 199 -2.28 13.83 8.89
N LYS A 200 -2.13 14.26 10.15
CA LYS A 200 -3.07 13.93 11.23
C LYS A 200 -4.50 14.35 10.89
N ASN A 201 -4.68 15.57 10.40
CA ASN A 201 -6.01 16.09 10.04
C ASN A 201 -6.64 15.30 8.88
N ARG A 202 -5.84 14.98 7.85
CA ARG A 202 -6.30 14.20 6.69
C ARG A 202 -6.63 12.75 7.04
N HIS A 203 -5.79 12.12 7.86
CA HIS A 203 -6.02 10.79 8.41
C HIS A 203 -7.32 10.74 9.21
N ALA A 204 -7.48 11.65 10.18
CA ALA A 204 -8.69 11.72 11.00
C ALA A 204 -9.96 11.94 10.17
N LYS A 205 -9.86 12.74 9.11
CA LYS A 205 -10.98 12.96 8.18
C LYS A 205 -11.36 11.68 7.42
N LEU A 206 -10.39 10.94 6.88
CA LEU A 206 -10.65 9.67 6.22
C LEU A 206 -11.26 8.65 7.20
N VAL A 207 -10.65 8.48 8.37
CA VAL A 207 -11.10 7.50 9.38
C VAL A 207 -12.54 7.79 9.81
N LYS A 208 -12.85 9.03 10.25
CA LYS A 208 -14.21 9.41 10.64
C LYS A 208 -15.22 9.25 9.50
N GLY A 209 -14.81 9.57 8.28
CA GLY A 209 -15.63 9.39 7.09
C GLY A 209 -15.99 7.93 6.84
N LEU A 210 -15.01 7.04 6.88
CA LEU A 210 -15.20 5.60 6.73
C LEU A 210 -16.03 5.00 7.88
N GLU A 211 -15.78 5.43 9.12
CA GLU A 211 -16.57 5.02 10.29
C GLU A 211 -18.04 5.40 10.13
N SER A 212 -18.34 6.59 9.60
CA SER A 212 -19.71 7.03 9.31
C SER A 212 -20.40 6.20 8.22
N ALA A 213 -19.63 5.47 7.41
CA ALA A 213 -20.10 4.49 6.44
C ALA A 213 -20.10 3.05 6.99
N GLY A 214 -19.81 2.85 8.28
CA GLY A 214 -19.75 1.53 8.91
C GLY A 214 -18.46 0.75 8.62
N ILE A 215 -17.43 1.39 8.06
CA ILE A 215 -16.15 0.78 7.70
C ILE A 215 -15.10 1.15 8.74
N LYS A 216 -14.42 0.14 9.30
CA LYS A 216 -13.34 0.33 10.28
C LYS A 216 -11.97 0.39 9.61
N CYS A 217 -11.04 1.06 10.26
CA CYS A 217 -9.61 1.03 9.89
C CYS A 217 -8.80 0.37 11.01
N LEU A 218 -7.67 -0.23 10.65
CA LEU A 218 -6.59 -0.49 11.61
C LEU A 218 -6.16 0.85 12.21
N GLU A 219 -6.02 0.91 13.53
CA GLU A 219 -5.52 2.11 14.19
C GLU A 219 -4.07 2.37 13.74
N SER A 220 -3.86 3.55 13.14
CA SER A 220 -2.61 3.91 12.47
C SER A 220 -2.17 5.32 12.86
N ASN A 221 -0.87 5.52 12.92
CA ASN A 221 -0.22 6.72 13.43
C ASN A 221 0.81 7.33 12.46
N ALA A 222 0.99 6.71 11.30
CA ALA A 222 2.01 7.07 10.33
C ALA A 222 1.57 6.78 8.88
N GLY A 223 2.40 7.21 7.94
CA GLY A 223 2.20 6.94 6.52
C GLY A 223 1.24 7.91 5.84
N LEU A 224 0.84 7.55 4.62
CA LEU A 224 0.04 8.39 3.72
C LEU A 224 -1.31 7.74 3.36
N PHE A 225 -1.67 6.70 4.12
CA PHE A 225 -2.75 5.77 3.85
C PHE A 225 -3.28 5.15 5.14
N CYS A 226 -4.47 4.56 5.06
CA CYS A 226 -5.06 3.70 6.08
C CYS A 226 -5.18 2.27 5.57
N TRP A 227 -5.07 1.31 6.49
CA TRP A 227 -5.39 -0.09 6.25
C TRP A 227 -6.84 -0.35 6.70
N VAL A 228 -7.72 -0.55 5.72
CA VAL A 228 -9.16 -0.47 5.89
C VAL A 228 -9.77 -1.88 5.89
N ASP A 229 -10.62 -2.17 6.88
CA ASP A 229 -11.29 -3.44 7.05
C ASP A 229 -12.67 -3.43 6.36
N MET A 230 -12.73 -4.06 5.19
CA MET A 230 -13.96 -4.27 4.43
C MET A 230 -14.41 -5.74 4.45
N ARG A 231 -13.92 -6.56 5.40
CA ARG A 231 -14.24 -7.99 5.47
C ARG A 231 -15.74 -8.27 5.58
N HIS A 232 -16.49 -7.38 6.22
CA HIS A 232 -17.95 -7.47 6.36
C HIS A 232 -18.72 -7.18 5.05
N LEU A 233 -18.06 -6.56 4.06
CA LEU A 233 -18.60 -6.29 2.73
C LEU A 233 -18.35 -7.44 1.75
N LEU A 234 -17.48 -8.40 2.09
CA LEU A 234 -17.27 -9.60 1.30
C LEU A 234 -18.54 -10.47 1.27
N ARG A 235 -18.69 -11.25 0.20
CA ARG A 235 -19.73 -12.28 0.07
C ARG A 235 -19.38 -13.53 0.90
N ASN A 236 -20.32 -14.48 0.97
CA ASN A 236 -20.39 -15.56 1.96
C ASN A 236 -19.13 -16.42 2.15
N ASN A 237 -18.20 -16.47 1.20
CA ASN A 237 -16.98 -17.30 1.31
C ASN A 237 -15.74 -16.57 1.83
N LYS A 238 -15.79 -15.24 2.08
CA LYS A 238 -14.66 -14.40 2.54
C LYS A 238 -13.32 -14.77 1.86
N SER A 239 -13.36 -15.00 0.55
CA SER A 239 -12.22 -15.43 -0.26
C SER A 239 -11.52 -14.25 -0.94
N PHE A 240 -10.33 -14.48 -1.49
CA PHE A 240 -9.66 -13.51 -2.36
C PHE A 240 -10.46 -13.20 -3.63
N ASP A 241 -11.23 -14.16 -4.15
CA ASP A 241 -12.15 -13.88 -5.27
C ASP A 241 -13.23 -12.86 -4.86
N SER A 242 -13.80 -13.01 -3.66
CA SER A 242 -14.72 -12.02 -3.10
C SER A 242 -14.06 -10.66 -2.87
N GLU A 243 -12.79 -10.62 -2.45
CA GLU A 243 -12.02 -9.37 -2.33
C GLU A 243 -11.87 -8.69 -3.69
N MET A 244 -11.54 -9.45 -4.74
CA MET A 244 -11.39 -8.94 -6.10
C MET A 244 -12.71 -8.52 -6.73
N GLU A 245 -13.82 -9.20 -6.43
CA GLU A 245 -15.17 -8.76 -6.81
C GLU A 245 -15.51 -7.41 -6.17
N LEU A 246 -15.31 -7.28 -4.85
CA LEU A 246 -15.54 -6.03 -4.13
C LEU A 246 -14.65 -4.91 -4.69
N TRP A 247 -13.37 -5.18 -4.91
CA TRP A 247 -12.43 -4.25 -5.50
C TRP A 247 -12.90 -3.74 -6.87
N LYS A 248 -13.33 -4.64 -7.77
CA LYS A 248 -13.86 -4.26 -9.09
C LYS A 248 -15.08 -3.35 -8.97
N LYS A 249 -16.00 -3.63 -8.05
CA LYS A 249 -17.15 -2.74 -7.80
C LYS A 249 -16.71 -1.36 -7.33
N ILE A 250 -15.76 -1.29 -6.41
CA ILE A 250 -15.21 -0.01 -5.95
C ILE A 250 -14.57 0.77 -7.12
N VAL A 251 -13.86 0.08 -8.02
CA VAL A 251 -13.26 0.71 -9.20
C VAL A 251 -14.32 1.18 -10.21
N TYR A 252 -15.23 0.30 -10.63
CA TYR A 252 -16.14 0.57 -11.75
C TYR A 252 -17.44 1.28 -11.36
N GLU A 253 -18.00 1.00 -10.18
CA GLU A 253 -19.27 1.57 -9.72
C GLU A 253 -19.02 2.82 -8.84
N VAL A 254 -18.08 2.74 -7.90
CA VAL A 254 -17.76 3.87 -6.99
C VAL A 254 -16.79 4.86 -7.65
N GLY A 255 -16.00 4.40 -8.63
CA GLY A 255 -15.03 5.24 -9.33
C GLY A 255 -13.80 5.57 -8.47
N LEU A 256 -13.40 4.66 -7.57
CA LEU A 256 -12.26 4.84 -6.67
C LEU A 256 -11.19 3.78 -6.93
N ASN A 257 -9.95 4.23 -7.06
CA ASN A 257 -8.80 3.34 -7.16
C ASN A 257 -8.17 3.16 -5.77
N ILE A 258 -8.34 1.96 -5.19
CA ILE A 258 -7.75 1.55 -3.92
C ILE A 258 -6.97 0.24 -4.13
N SER A 259 -6.05 -0.09 -3.23
CA SER A 259 -5.25 -1.32 -3.37
C SER A 259 -5.87 -2.47 -2.55
N PRO A 260 -6.22 -3.62 -3.17
CA PRO A 260 -6.72 -4.79 -2.46
C PRO A 260 -5.61 -5.44 -1.62
N GLY A 261 -5.95 -6.07 -0.51
CA GLY A 261 -4.99 -6.59 0.46
C GLY A 261 -4.11 -7.71 -0.10
N SER A 262 -4.67 -8.52 -1.00
CA SER A 262 -3.93 -9.51 -1.79
C SER A 262 -2.76 -8.92 -2.57
N SER A 263 -2.87 -7.68 -3.08
CA SER A 263 -1.76 -7.01 -3.77
C SER A 263 -0.57 -6.68 -2.87
N CYS A 264 -0.79 -6.76 -1.55
CA CYS A 264 0.24 -6.59 -0.53
C CYS A 264 0.54 -7.91 0.19
N HIS A 265 0.18 -9.06 -0.39
CA HIS A 265 0.38 -10.38 0.22
C HIS A 265 -0.29 -10.55 1.60
N CYS A 266 -1.40 -9.85 1.85
CA CYS A 266 -2.22 -10.09 3.05
C CYS A 266 -2.84 -11.48 2.96
N THR A 267 -2.71 -12.30 4.01
CA THR A 267 -3.29 -13.65 4.06
C THR A 267 -4.77 -13.67 4.41
N GLU A 268 -5.30 -12.55 4.86
CA GLU A 268 -6.72 -12.38 5.15
C GLU A 268 -7.38 -11.55 4.05
N PRO A 269 -8.34 -12.10 3.29
CA PRO A 269 -9.09 -11.34 2.30
C PRO A 269 -9.95 -10.24 2.96
N GLY A 270 -10.14 -9.13 2.26
CA GLY A 270 -11.06 -8.05 2.63
C GLY A 270 -10.40 -6.82 3.25
N TRP A 271 -9.07 -6.76 3.25
CA TRP A 271 -8.32 -5.57 3.65
C TRP A 271 -7.99 -4.71 2.43
N PHE A 272 -7.97 -3.39 2.59
CA PHE A 272 -7.65 -2.46 1.50
C PHE A 272 -6.77 -1.32 1.98
N ARG A 273 -5.78 -0.93 1.17
CA ARG A 273 -5.01 0.31 1.40
C ARG A 273 -5.68 1.48 0.70
N VAL A 274 -5.99 2.53 1.46
CA VAL A 274 -6.62 3.76 0.96
C VAL A 274 -5.73 4.97 1.28
N CYS A 275 -5.23 5.65 0.26
CA CYS A 275 -4.38 6.85 0.42
C CYS A 275 -5.20 8.13 0.63
N PHE A 276 -4.71 9.06 1.44
CA PHE A 276 -5.39 10.33 1.75
C PHE A 276 -4.56 11.61 1.51
N ALA A 277 -3.25 11.46 1.25
CA ALA A 277 -2.31 12.58 1.25
C ALA A 277 -2.09 13.25 -0.12
N ASN A 278 -2.76 12.80 -1.18
CA ASN A 278 -2.48 13.21 -2.57
C ASN A 278 -3.65 13.94 -3.27
N MET A 279 -4.74 14.20 -2.57
CA MET A 279 -5.89 14.92 -3.13
C MET A 279 -6.36 16.06 -2.23
N SER A 280 -7.16 16.95 -2.81
CA SER A 280 -7.79 18.05 -2.09
C SER A 280 -8.75 17.54 -1.01
N GLU A 281 -9.17 18.46 -0.15
CA GLU A 281 -10.09 18.13 0.93
C GLU A 281 -11.47 17.74 0.40
N GLU A 282 -11.96 18.48 -0.59
CA GLU A 282 -13.24 18.27 -1.28
C GLU A 282 -13.25 16.95 -2.03
N THR A 283 -12.13 16.57 -2.66
CA THR A 283 -12.00 15.29 -3.36
C THR A 283 -12.10 14.12 -2.38
N LEU A 284 -11.51 14.25 -1.18
CA LEU A 284 -11.62 13.22 -0.15
C LEU A 284 -13.05 13.11 0.38
N GLU A 285 -13.74 14.23 0.62
CA GLU A 285 -15.15 14.24 1.01
C GLU A 285 -16.04 13.55 -0.02
N LEU A 286 -15.83 13.86 -1.30
CA LEU A 286 -16.56 13.22 -2.39
C LEU A 286 -16.30 11.70 -2.41
N ALA A 287 -15.06 11.27 -2.22
CA ALA A 287 -14.72 9.85 -2.15
C ALA A 287 -15.41 9.14 -0.96
N ILE A 288 -15.40 9.78 0.22
CA ILE A 288 -16.11 9.27 1.41
C ILE A 288 -17.62 9.17 1.15
N GLN A 289 -18.21 10.20 0.55
CA GLN A 289 -19.64 10.22 0.21
C GLN A 289 -20.01 9.06 -0.72
N ARG A 290 -19.22 8.85 -1.79
CA ARG A 290 -19.44 7.74 -2.72
C ARG A 290 -19.32 6.37 -2.05
N ILE A 291 -18.37 6.19 -1.12
CA ILE A 291 -18.25 4.96 -0.33
C ILE A 291 -19.49 4.76 0.55
N LYS A 292 -19.96 5.82 1.21
CA LYS A 292 -21.15 5.77 2.05
C LYS A 292 -22.38 5.34 1.26
N ASP A 293 -22.61 5.94 0.10
CA ASP A 293 -23.73 5.60 -0.79
C ASP A 293 -23.65 4.14 -1.24
N PHE A 294 -22.44 3.67 -1.59
CA PHE A 294 -22.20 2.27 -1.97
C PHE A 294 -22.53 1.29 -0.83
N VAL A 295 -22.10 1.57 0.40
CA VAL A 295 -22.38 0.69 1.55
C VAL A 295 -23.88 0.66 1.88
N LEU A 296 -24.57 1.79 1.80
CA LEU A 296 -26.02 1.86 2.00
C LEU A 296 -26.79 1.03 0.96
N MET A 297 -26.38 1.08 -0.32
CA MET A 297 -26.98 0.25 -1.37
C MET A 297 -26.69 -1.25 -1.16
N ALA A 298 -25.45 -1.59 -0.78
CA ALA A 298 -25.05 -2.98 -0.55
C ALA A 298 -25.78 -3.62 0.65
N THR A 299 -26.03 -2.85 1.71
CA THR A 299 -26.77 -3.30 2.89
C THR A 299 -28.27 -3.45 2.62
N ALA A 300 -28.89 -2.51 1.88
CA ALA A 300 -30.28 -2.62 1.46
C ALA A 300 -30.54 -3.87 0.58
N THR A 301 -29.59 -4.22 -0.28
CA THR A 301 -29.69 -5.41 -1.16
C THR A 301 -29.54 -6.73 -0.38
N LYS A 302 -28.85 -6.73 0.77
CA LYS A 302 -28.76 -7.91 1.65
C LYS A 302 -30.05 -8.15 2.46
N LEU A 303 -30.89 -7.11 2.63
CA LEU A 303 -32.11 -7.14 3.45
C LEU A 303 -33.39 -7.40 2.66
N SER A 304 -33.37 -7.42 1.33
CA SER A 304 -34.53 -7.83 0.53
C SER A 304 -34.53 -9.35 0.33
N PRO A 305 -35.49 -10.11 0.92
CA PRO A 305 -35.66 -11.50 0.55
C PRO A 305 -36.14 -11.55 -0.89
N THR A 306 -35.52 -12.41 -1.69
CA THR A 306 -35.98 -12.80 -3.02
C THR A 306 -37.47 -13.16 -2.94
N LYS A 307 -38.34 -12.25 -3.41
CA LYS A 307 -39.73 -12.62 -3.74
C LYS A 307 -39.64 -13.56 -4.94
N ILE A 308 -39.78 -14.86 -4.68
CA ILE A 308 -40.05 -15.86 -5.70
C ILE A 308 -41.41 -15.49 -6.29
N ASN A 309 -41.40 -14.90 -7.48
CA ASN A 309 -42.63 -14.67 -8.25
C ASN A 309 -43.13 -16.03 -8.75
N HIS A 310 -44.18 -16.56 -8.12
CA HIS A 310 -45.04 -17.54 -8.78
C HIS A 310 -45.79 -16.84 -9.91
N HIS A 311 -45.48 -17.20 -11.15
CA HIS A 311 -46.33 -16.94 -12.30
C HIS A 311 -47.54 -17.87 -12.26
N PRO A 312 -48.77 -17.37 -12.40
CA PRO A 312 -49.86 -18.15 -12.98
C PRO A 312 -49.83 -17.97 -14.50
N SER A 313 -49.83 -19.11 -15.17
CA SER A 313 -50.09 -19.29 -16.60
C SER A 313 -51.47 -18.77 -17.00
N HIS A 314 -51.55 -17.96 -18.05
CA HIS A 314 -52.77 -17.80 -18.83
C HIS A 314 -52.48 -17.76 -20.33
N HIS A 315 -53.08 -18.73 -21.02
CA HIS A 315 -53.30 -18.80 -22.46
C HIS A 315 -54.30 -17.74 -22.95
N HIS A 316 -54.05 -17.16 -24.13
CA HIS A 316 -54.98 -16.94 -25.26
C HIS A 316 -54.31 -15.99 -26.28
N HIS A 317 -53.97 -16.45 -27.48
CA HIS A 317 -54.76 -16.52 -28.73
C HIS A 317 -55.03 -15.17 -29.44
N HIS A 318 -54.39 -15.07 -30.61
CA HIS A 318 -54.88 -14.64 -31.93
C HIS A 318 -55.05 -13.16 -32.34
N HIS A 319 -54.55 -12.93 -33.57
CA HIS A 319 -54.98 -11.99 -34.62
C HIS A 319 -54.66 -10.51 -34.45
N HIS A 320 -54.50 -9.66 -35.48
CA HIS A 320 -54.08 -9.70 -36.90
C HIS A 320 -54.13 -8.21 -37.33
N HIS A 321 -53.31 -7.82 -38.30
CA HIS A 321 -53.56 -6.75 -39.30
C HIS A 321 -53.28 -5.24 -39.06
N HIS A 322 -52.52 -4.74 -40.05
CA HIS A 322 -52.64 -3.50 -40.84
C HIS A 322 -52.20 -2.11 -40.32
N LEU A 323 -51.04 -1.67 -40.85
CA LEU A 323 -50.83 -0.55 -41.81
C LEU A 323 -51.76 0.69 -41.75
N CYS A 324 -51.16 1.86 -41.51
CA CYS A 324 -51.16 3.09 -42.35
C CYS A 324 -50.66 4.30 -41.50
N ARG A 325 -49.54 4.96 -41.82
CA ARG A 325 -49.26 6.01 -42.83
C ARG A 325 -49.43 7.45 -42.29
N SER A 326 -48.40 8.28 -42.54
CA SER A 326 -48.42 9.77 -42.63
C SER A 326 -48.47 10.53 -41.30
N SER A 327 -47.77 11.64 -41.01
CA SER A 327 -46.85 12.53 -41.74
C SER A 327 -46.31 13.62 -40.79
N ASN A 328 -45.07 14.06 -41.04
CA ASN A 328 -44.49 15.41 -40.85
C ASN A 328 -44.81 16.25 -39.59
N LYS A 329 -43.76 16.65 -38.85
CA LYS A 329 -43.09 17.96 -39.04
C LYS A 329 -41.84 18.13 -38.16
N ASN A 330 -40.85 18.74 -38.79
CA ASN A 330 -39.57 19.25 -38.28
C ASN A 330 -39.66 20.07 -36.99
N SER A 331 -38.66 19.92 -36.11
CA SER A 331 -37.83 21.05 -35.68
C SER A 331 -36.46 20.54 -35.24
N GLY A 332 -35.41 21.19 -35.74
CA GLY A 332 -34.04 20.74 -35.60
C GLY A 332 -33.29 21.37 -34.45
N ARG A 333 -32.04 20.88 -34.36
CA ARG A 333 -30.79 21.50 -33.88
C ARG A 333 -30.13 20.87 -32.65
N LYS A 334 -28.95 20.32 -33.00
CA LYS A 334 -27.64 20.40 -32.33
C LYS A 334 -27.34 19.30 -31.32
N SER A 335 -26.94 18.16 -31.89
CA SER A 335 -25.84 17.35 -31.39
C SER A 335 -24.56 18.19 -31.28
N SER A 336 -24.01 18.32 -30.07
CA SER A 336 -22.63 18.76 -29.85
C SER A 336 -21.90 17.74 -28.98
N SER A 337 -21.10 16.91 -29.63
CA SER A 337 -19.74 16.54 -29.25
C SER A 337 -19.48 16.26 -27.77
N LEU A 338 -19.72 15.01 -27.34
CA LEU A 338 -18.99 14.42 -26.22
C LEU A 338 -17.67 13.85 -26.76
N THR A 339 -16.57 14.54 -26.43
CA THR A 339 -15.20 14.10 -26.67
C THR A 339 -14.95 12.78 -25.94
N LYS A 340 -14.86 11.70 -26.73
CA LYS A 340 -14.35 10.38 -26.33
C LYS A 340 -12.89 10.51 -25.88
N TRP A 341 -12.65 10.55 -24.57
CA TRP A 341 -11.36 10.14 -24.02
C TRP A 341 -11.41 8.63 -23.78
N VAL A 342 -11.02 7.88 -24.81
CA VAL A 342 -10.83 6.42 -24.74
C VAL A 342 -9.33 6.18 -24.71
N PHE A 343 -8.79 5.73 -23.57
CA PHE A 343 -7.48 5.11 -23.54
C PHE A 343 -7.58 3.74 -24.21
N ARG A 344 -6.99 3.60 -25.40
CA ARG A 344 -6.82 2.32 -26.09
C ARG A 344 -5.43 1.78 -25.74
N LEU A 345 -5.38 0.67 -25.02
CA LEU A 345 -4.19 -0.16 -24.91
C LEU A 345 -4.14 -1.05 -26.16
N SER A 346 -3.16 -0.85 -27.02
CA SER A 346 -2.80 -1.82 -28.05
C SER A 346 -1.29 -1.98 -28.09
N PHE A 347 -0.80 -3.05 -27.47
CA PHE A 347 0.43 -3.70 -27.89
C PHE A 347 0.09 -4.62 -29.05
N HIS A 348 0.68 -4.36 -30.22
CA HIS A 348 0.90 -5.19 -31.41
C HIS A 348 0.67 -4.34 -32.66
N ASP A 349 1.78 -3.80 -33.16
CA ASP A 349 2.13 -3.63 -34.58
C ASP A 349 3.23 -2.56 -34.67
N ARG A 350 4.48 -3.01 -34.73
CA ARG A 350 5.55 -2.23 -35.33
C ARG A 350 6.06 -3.03 -36.51
N GLY A 351 5.71 -2.57 -37.71
CA GLY A 351 6.31 -3.04 -38.95
C GLY A 351 7.76 -2.60 -39.04
N GLU A 352 8.56 -3.45 -39.67
CA GLU A 352 9.94 -3.19 -40.08
C GLU A 352 9.97 -2.09 -41.15
N ASN A 353 10.31 -0.86 -40.75
CA ASN A 353 11.06 0.11 -41.56
C ASN A 353 11.17 1.42 -40.80
N GLU A 354 12.20 1.55 -39.97
CA GLU A 354 12.84 2.82 -39.61
C GLU A 354 14.15 2.45 -38.91
N ARG A 355 15.23 2.48 -39.69
CA ARG A 355 16.63 2.40 -39.23
C ARG A 355 17.09 3.77 -38.76
#